data_AF-A0A4Q3UN66-F1
#
_entry.id   AF-A0A4Q3UN66-F1
#
_cell.length_a   1.000
_cell.length_b   1.000
_cell.length_c   1.000
_cell.angle_alpha   90.00
_cell.angle_beta   90.00
_cell.angle_gamma   90.00
#
_symmetry.space_group_name_H-M   'P 1'
#
loop_
_entity.id
_entity.type
_entity.pdbx_description
1 polymer ?
#
loop_
_entity_poly.entity_id
_entity_poly.type
_entity_poly.pdbx_seq_one_letter_code
_entity_poly.pdbx_strand_id
1 'polypeptide(L)'
;YKFSAFNTNFSSGKKQGEITCFDIAYTLFADDEGIPCYHFLLNDKKELMHDNQLVKIAHLVHREKKHVQFVASILRDKLPAELNQEHLFVVRLSQAEKLFKIEHA
;
A
#
# COMPACT_ATOMS: atom_id res chain seq x y z
N TYR A 1 -5.86 -21.04 -3.34
CA TYR A 1 -4.82 -20.32 -4.10
C TYR A 1 -3.60 -21.25 -4.25
N LYS A 2 -2.99 -21.38 -5.43
CA LYS A 2 -1.90 -22.36 -5.69
C LYS A 2 -0.58 -21.60 -5.84
N PHE A 3 0.30 -21.67 -4.83
CA PHE A 3 1.65 -21.11 -4.89
C PHE A 3 2.57 -22.08 -5.63
N SER A 4 3.25 -21.61 -6.69
CA SER A 4 4.29 -22.37 -7.38
C SER A 4 5.59 -21.56 -7.38
N ALA A 5 6.48 -21.89 -6.45
CA ALA A 5 7.82 -21.30 -6.38
C ALA A 5 8.77 -22.05 -7.32
N PHE A 6 8.62 -21.83 -8.63
CA PHE A 6 9.58 -22.33 -9.63
C PHE A 6 10.49 -21.18 -10.04
N ASN A 7 11.69 -21.15 -9.45
CA ASN A 7 12.95 -20.55 -9.90
C ASN A 7 12.87 -19.48 -11.01
N THR A 8 11.98 -18.51 -10.84
CA THR A 8 11.69 -17.46 -11.81
C THR A 8 12.33 -16.20 -11.27
N ASN A 9 13.22 -15.60 -12.06
CA ASN A 9 13.83 -14.31 -11.74
C ASN A 9 12.77 -13.20 -11.81
N PHE A 10 11.92 -13.13 -10.77
CA PHE A 10 10.93 -12.07 -10.66
C PHE A 10 11.62 -10.74 -10.41
N SER A 11 11.13 -9.69 -11.07
CA SER A 11 11.55 -8.32 -10.79
C SER A 11 11.25 -7.98 -9.33
N SER A 12 12.05 -7.08 -8.75
CA SER A 12 11.87 -6.64 -7.36
C SER A 12 10.46 -6.12 -7.08
N GLY A 13 9.84 -5.42 -8.05
CA GLY A 13 8.46 -4.95 -7.95
C GLY A 13 7.42 -6.06 -7.88
N LYS A 14 7.61 -7.15 -8.63
CA LYS A 14 6.71 -8.30 -8.58
C LYS A 14 6.83 -9.04 -7.24
N LYS A 15 8.05 -9.22 -6.73
CA LYS A 15 8.28 -9.80 -5.40
C LYS A 15 7.59 -8.98 -4.30
N GLN A 16 7.70 -7.65 -4.35
CA GLN A 16 7.02 -6.77 -3.39
C GLN A 16 5.49 -6.89 -3.44
N GLY A 17 4.92 -6.96 -4.65
CA GLY A 17 3.49 -7.19 -4.81
C GLY A 17 3.03 -8.54 -4.25
N GLU A 18 3.81 -9.60 -4.47
CA GLU A 18 3.52 -10.93 -3.92
C GLU A 18 3.61 -10.97 -2.39
N ILE A 19 4.60 -10.30 -1.79
CA ILE A 19 4.72 -10.16 -0.33
C ILE A 19 3.48 -9.45 0.23
N THR A 20 3.08 -8.30 -0.36
CA THR A 20 1.89 -7.57 0.10
C THR A 20 0.63 -8.42 -0.02
N CYS A 21 0.45 -9.17 -1.10
CA CYS A 21 -0.69 -10.07 -1.26
C CYS A 21 -0.68 -11.21 -0.23
N PHE A 22 0.50 -11.74 0.11
CA PHE A 22 0.65 -12.77 1.13
C PHE A 22 0.27 -12.23 2.51
N ASP A 23 0.74 -11.03 2.87
CA ASP A 23 0.40 -10.39 4.13
C ASP A 23 -1.11 -10.15 4.26
N ILE A 24 -1.76 -9.65 3.21
CA ILE A 24 -3.23 -9.50 3.17
C ILE A 24 -3.93 -10.85 3.37
N ALA A 25 -3.49 -11.88 2.65
CA ALA A 25 -4.08 -13.21 2.76
C ALA A 25 -3.89 -13.82 4.16
N TYR A 26 -2.74 -13.57 4.80
CA TYR A 26 -2.49 -13.99 6.16
C TYR A 26 -3.41 -13.28 7.15
N THR A 27 -3.62 -11.97 7.03
CA THR A 27 -4.57 -11.25 7.87
C THR A 27 -5.99 -11.81 7.74
N LEU A 28 -6.44 -12.08 6.51
CA LEU A 28 -7.76 -12.67 6.28
C LEU A 28 -7.90 -14.08 6.87
N PHE A 29 -6.84 -14.90 6.77
CA PHE A 29 -6.79 -16.22 7.38
C PHE A 29 -6.81 -16.14 8.91
N ALA A 30 -6.02 -15.23 9.49
CA ALA A 30 -5.97 -15.03 10.92
C ALA A 30 -7.33 -14.57 11.48
N ASP A 31 -8.06 -13.72 10.76
CA ASP A 31 -9.42 -13.32 11.11
C ASP A 31 -10.39 -14.51 11.13
N ASP A 32 -10.31 -15.40 10.13
CA ASP A 32 -11.17 -16.60 10.01
C ASP A 32 -10.89 -17.62 11.13
N GLU A 33 -9.62 -17.79 11.49
CA GLU A 33 -9.18 -18.70 12.56
C GLU A 33 -9.25 -18.08 13.97
N GLY A 34 -9.67 -16.82 14.09
CA GLY A 34 -9.72 -16.10 15.37
C GLY A 34 -8.34 -15.85 16.00
N ILE A 35 -7.29 -15.81 15.19
CA ILE A 35 -5.92 -15.52 15.59
C ILE A 35 -5.75 -14.00 15.70
N PRO A 36 -5.43 -13.45 16.88
CA PRO A 36 -5.18 -12.01 17.00
C PRO A 36 -3.98 -11.58 16.14
N CYS A 37 -4.21 -10.63 15.23
CA CYS A 37 -3.17 -10.06 14.39
C CYS A 37 -3.42 -8.58 14.12
N TYR A 38 -2.41 -7.89 13.60
CA TYR A 38 -2.53 -6.49 13.19
C TYR A 38 -3.07 -6.40 11.76
N HIS A 39 -4.07 -5.55 11.57
CA HIS A 39 -4.68 -5.25 10.27
C HIS A 39 -3.99 -4.07 9.56
N PHE A 40 -2.73 -3.74 9.91
CA PHE A 40 -1.99 -2.67 9.24
C PHE A 40 -0.68 -3.20 8.64
N LEU A 41 -0.48 -2.94 7.36
CA LEU A 41 0.70 -3.36 6.60
C LEU A 41 1.54 -2.14 6.30
N LEU A 42 2.69 -2.01 6.98
CA LEU A 42 3.66 -0.94 6.76
C LEU A 42 4.69 -1.36 5.71
N ASN A 43 4.81 -0.59 4.63
CA ASN A 43 5.81 -0.81 3.61
C ASN A 43 6.59 0.47 3.32
N ASP A 44 7.90 0.44 3.57
CA ASP A 44 8.77 1.62 3.54
C ASP A 44 9.29 1.97 2.13
N LYS A 45 9.23 1.06 1.16
CA LYS A 45 9.80 1.28 -0.19
C LYS A 45 8.91 0.75 -1.31
N LYS A 46 8.07 1.61 -1.87
CA LYS A 46 7.22 1.31 -3.03
C LYS A 46 7.73 1.79 -4.38
N GLU A 47 8.93 2.37 -4.48
CA GLU A 47 9.48 2.88 -5.74
C GLU A 47 9.50 1.86 -6.88
N LEU A 48 9.44 0.56 -6.57
CA LEU A 48 9.55 -0.53 -7.53
C LEU A 48 8.22 -1.24 -7.83
N MET A 49 7.13 -0.97 -7.11
CA MET A 49 5.85 -1.62 -7.39
C MET A 49 5.17 -0.94 -8.58
N HIS A 50 4.97 -1.71 -9.66
CA HIS A 50 4.32 -1.23 -10.87
C HIS A 50 2.88 -0.78 -10.60
N ASP A 51 2.44 0.30 -11.26
CA ASP A 51 1.15 0.97 -11.09
C ASP A 51 -0.04 0.01 -10.99
N ASN A 52 -0.17 -0.91 -11.96
CA ASN A 52 -1.19 -1.96 -11.97
C ASN A 52 -1.28 -2.79 -10.69
N GLN A 53 -0.17 -3.06 -10.00
CA GLN A 53 -0.17 -3.82 -8.74
C GLN A 53 -0.73 -2.98 -7.60
N LEU A 54 -0.36 -1.69 -7.56
CA LEU A 54 -0.87 -0.72 -6.59
C LEU A 54 -2.39 -0.56 -6.69
N VAL A 55 -2.90 -0.44 -7.91
CA VAL A 55 -4.33 -0.37 -8.21
C VAL A 55 -5.05 -1.64 -7.77
N LYS A 56 -4.51 -2.81 -8.10
CA LYS A 56 -5.10 -4.10 -7.68
C LYS A 56 -5.14 -4.25 -6.16
N ILE A 57 -4.08 -3.85 -5.46
CA ILE A 57 -4.04 -3.86 -3.99
C ILE A 57 -5.10 -2.91 -3.43
N ALA A 58 -5.23 -1.70 -3.98
CA ALA A 58 -6.25 -0.74 -3.55
C ALA A 58 -7.67 -1.29 -3.73
N HIS A 59 -7.97 -1.93 -4.87
CA HIS A 59 -9.25 -2.60 -5.09
C HIS A 59 -9.49 -3.78 -4.14
N LEU A 60 -8.45 -4.59 -3.89
CA LEU A 60 -8.53 -5.70 -2.94
C LEU A 60 -8.87 -5.20 -1.54
N VAL A 61 -8.09 -4.24 -1.02
CA VAL A 61 -8.32 -3.62 0.29
C VAL A 61 -9.70 -2.96 0.35
N HIS A 62 -10.14 -2.28 -0.71
CA HIS A 62 -11.47 -1.68 -0.77
C HIS A 62 -12.59 -2.72 -0.80
N ARG A 63 -12.37 -3.91 -1.37
CA ARG A 63 -13.37 -4.99 -1.40
C ARG A 63 -13.48 -5.67 -0.04
N GLU A 64 -12.36 -5.96 0.60
CA GLU A 64 -12.28 -6.61 1.91
C GLU A 64 -12.53 -5.60 3.07
N LYS A 65 -13.53 -4.71 2.90
CA LYS A 65 -13.78 -3.56 3.79
C LYS A 65 -13.69 -3.99 5.26
N LYS A 66 -12.74 -3.38 6.00
CA LYS A 66 -12.42 -3.51 7.44
C LYS A 66 -11.30 -4.50 7.81
N HIS A 67 -10.76 -5.27 6.87
CA HIS A 67 -9.74 -6.28 7.20
C HIS A 67 -8.30 -5.80 7.09
N VAL A 68 -7.96 -4.87 6.19
CA VAL A 68 -6.55 -4.48 6.04
C VAL A 68 -6.42 -3.00 5.74
N GLN A 69 -5.45 -2.36 6.37
CA GLN A 69 -4.95 -1.03 6.06
C GLN A 69 -3.57 -1.17 5.42
N PHE A 70 -3.45 -0.70 4.19
CA PHE A 70 -2.20 -0.69 3.49
C PHE A 70 -1.56 0.70 3.59
N VAL A 71 -0.40 0.80 4.24
CA VAL A 71 0.30 2.06 4.48
C VAL A 71 1.69 2.01 3.85
N ALA A 72 1.97 2.95 2.96
CA ALA A 72 3.30 3.09 2.38
C ALA A 72 3.67 4.53 2.06
N SER A 73 4.97 4.79 2.08
CA SER A 73 5.59 5.94 1.46
C SER A 73 5.61 5.75 -0.07
N ILE A 74 5.15 6.77 -0.80
CA ILE A 74 5.18 6.77 -2.27
C ILE A 74 5.49 8.17 -2.78
N LEU A 75 6.31 8.25 -3.82
CA LEU A 75 6.52 9.50 -4.53
C LEU A 75 5.24 9.84 -5.32
N ARG A 76 4.83 11.11 -5.31
CA ARG A 76 3.55 11.54 -5.92
C ARG A 76 3.49 11.22 -7.42
N ASP A 77 4.59 11.32 -8.14
CA ASP A 77 4.71 11.00 -9.57
C ASP A 77 4.61 9.50 -9.87
N LYS A 78 4.78 8.64 -8.85
CA LYS A 78 4.61 7.19 -8.92
C LYS A 78 3.21 6.73 -8.49
N LEU A 79 2.33 7.66 -8.11
CA LEU A 79 0.96 7.32 -7.74
C LEU A 79 0.11 7.18 -9.02
N PRO A 80 -0.54 6.02 -9.26
CA PRO A 80 -1.40 5.84 -10.43
C PRO A 80 -2.53 6.87 -10.49
N ALA A 81 -2.91 7.32 -11.69
CA ALA A 81 -3.94 8.35 -11.89
C ALA A 81 -5.28 8.00 -11.20
N GLU A 82 -5.62 6.72 -11.14
CA GLU A 82 -6.82 6.20 -10.47
C GLU A 82 -6.81 6.42 -8.96
N LEU A 83 -5.61 6.44 -8.35
CA LEU A 83 -5.42 6.68 -6.92
C LEU A 83 -5.03 8.14 -6.61
N ASN A 84 -4.57 8.88 -7.60
CA ASN A 84 -4.20 10.30 -7.49
C ASN A 84 -5.44 11.22 -7.65
N GLN A 85 -6.49 10.93 -6.88
CA GLN A 85 -7.74 11.67 -6.91
C GLN A 85 -7.85 12.59 -5.70
N GLU A 86 -8.13 13.88 -5.91
CA GLU A 86 -8.08 14.89 -4.85
C GLU A 86 -8.99 14.59 -3.65
N HIS A 87 -10.16 14.01 -3.90
CA HIS A 87 -11.10 13.63 -2.82
C HIS A 87 -10.58 12.51 -1.90
N LEU A 88 -9.51 11.80 -2.28
CA LEU A 88 -8.84 10.79 -1.46
C LEU A 88 -7.75 11.39 -0.56
N PHE A 89 -7.46 12.69 -0.66
CA PHE A 89 -6.35 13.32 0.04
C PHE A 89 -6.87 13.97 1.32
N VAL A 90 -6.45 13.44 2.47
CA VAL A 90 -6.86 13.95 3.78
C VAL A 90 -6.09 15.22 4.16
N VAL A 91 -4.80 15.27 3.81
CA VAL A 91 -3.92 16.40 4.13
C VAL A 91 -2.91 16.60 3.01
N ARG A 92 -2.54 17.86 2.77
CA ARG A 92 -1.50 18.26 1.82
C ARG A 92 -0.63 19.33 2.46
N LEU A 93 0.66 19.29 2.16
CA LEU A 93 1.58 20.36 2.56
C LEU A 93 1.33 21.59 1.69
N SER A 94 1.08 22.72 2.34
CA SER A 94 1.00 24.01 1.64
C SER A 94 2.35 24.36 1.03
N GLN A 95 2.34 24.86 -0.21
CA GLN A 95 3.54 25.37 -0.86
C GLN A 95 3.85 26.82 -0.46
N ALA A 96 2.87 27.53 0.12
CA ALA A 96 3.00 28.93 0.52
C ALA A 96 3.19 29.10 2.04
N GLU A 97 2.67 28.19 2.84
CA GLU A 97 2.72 28.27 4.30
C GLU A 97 3.45 27.06 4.88
N LYS A 98 4.64 27.27 5.48
CA LYS A 98 5.35 26.20 6.17
C LYS A 98 4.69 25.88 7.51
N LEU A 99 4.66 24.59 7.84
CA LEU A 99 4.04 24.07 9.06
C LEU A 99 4.57 24.74 10.34
N PHE A 100 5.89 24.94 10.43
CA PHE A 100 6.53 25.45 11.64
C PHE A 100 6.66 26.98 11.69
N LYS A 101 6.33 27.70 10.61
CA LYS A 101 6.36 29.18 10.51
C LYS A 101 7.65 29.85 11.05
N ILE A 102 8.77 29.13 11.05
CA ILE A 102 10.05 29.57 11.65
C ILE A 102 10.67 30.79 10.97
N GLU A 103 10.25 31.13 9.76
CA GLU A 103 10.71 32.31 9.02
C GLU A 103 10.05 33.62 9.47
N HIS A 104 9.07 33.55 10.38
CA HIS A 104 8.44 34.71 11.01
C HIS A 104 8.92 34.96 12.45
N ALA A 105 9.93 34.21 12.91
CA ALA A 105 10.52 34.31 14.25
C ALA A 105 11.73 35.24 14.28
#